data_AF-A0A1F6G6W6-F1
#
_entry.id   AF-A0A1F6G6W6-F1
#
_cell.length_a   1.000
_cell.length_b   1.000
_cell.length_c   1.000
_cell.angle_alpha   90.00
_cell.angle_beta   90.00
_cell.angle_gamma   90.00
#
_symmetry.space_group_name_H-M   'P 1'
#
loop_
_entity.id
_entity.type
_entity.pdbx_description
1 polymer ?
#
loop_
_entity_poly.entity_id
_entity_poly.type
_entity_poly.pdbx_seq_one_letter_code
_entity_poly.pdbx_strand_id
1 'polypeptide(L)'
;MVAHTRTQAELERIIPIRVSRDLEAVANIKKAWAFAEEAHTGQYRCSGEPYTEHLFQTMRILGTLDMGTPTLIAGILHDTIEDTKISEIDIERIFGKEIAFLVVGLTKLERNKNDGAFYYSETLRKLLLAAAQDTRILIIKLCDRLHNMQTLSHMPLTTRKRVSLETRNVYVPVAERLGMHAIKRELEDLSFSYIEPDSFKEAKCLYAKRASARKKNIIEATATLQLELAVHSRIPFRIEQRDKGMYSFYQKLKRKEDDLSQINDIITLQVIVPDADSCYTMLGKIHGLWCPVPRKFKDYISFPKPNGFQCLRTAVDAESLGIIEIQIYSTEMYERAKYGFAVLLARNESGCKSPK
;
A
#
# COMPACT_ATOMS: atom_id res chain seq x y z
N MET A 1 -31.58 14.55 6.23
CA MET A 1 -30.32 14.12 5.58
C MET A 1 -30.35 12.61 5.55
N VAL A 2 -30.43 12.01 4.35
CA VAL A 2 -30.55 10.56 4.18
C VAL A 2 -29.20 9.94 4.54
N ALA A 3 -29.14 9.24 5.68
CA ALA A 3 -28.05 8.33 5.97
C ALA A 3 -27.93 7.37 4.79
N HIS A 4 -26.85 7.49 4.01
CA HIS A 4 -26.57 6.51 2.97
C HIS A 4 -26.08 5.26 3.67
N THR A 5 -27.02 4.43 4.13
CA THR A 5 -26.73 3.04 4.51
C THR A 5 -26.14 2.39 3.28
N ARG A 6 -24.85 2.04 3.34
CA ARG A 6 -24.16 1.34 2.24
C ARG A 6 -24.94 0.06 1.93
N THR A 7 -25.18 -0.18 0.66
CA THR A 7 -25.96 -1.36 0.25
C THR A 7 -25.13 -2.62 0.48
N GLN A 8 -25.78 -3.76 0.80
CA GLN A 8 -25.10 -5.05 0.89
C GLN A 8 -24.29 -5.38 -0.38
N ALA A 9 -24.75 -4.90 -1.55
CA ALA A 9 -24.06 -5.05 -2.82
C ALA A 9 -22.72 -4.29 -2.89
N GLU A 10 -22.57 -3.18 -2.17
CA GLU A 10 -21.29 -2.46 -2.09
C GLU A 10 -20.27 -3.20 -1.21
N LEU A 11 -20.74 -3.83 -0.13
CA LEU A 11 -19.89 -4.65 0.75
C LEU A 11 -19.37 -5.89 0.03
N GLU A 12 -20.22 -6.59 -0.72
CA GLU A 12 -19.80 -7.77 -1.48
C GLU A 12 -18.74 -7.48 -2.54
N ARG A 13 -18.72 -6.26 -3.09
CA ARG A 13 -17.72 -5.84 -4.09
C ARG A 13 -16.32 -5.64 -3.51
N ILE A 14 -16.22 -5.35 -2.21
CA ILE A 14 -14.93 -5.12 -1.55
C ILE A 14 -14.40 -6.37 -0.85
N ILE A 15 -15.22 -7.42 -0.73
CA ILE A 15 -14.78 -8.73 -0.28
C ILE A 15 -13.90 -9.35 -1.38
N PRO A 16 -12.68 -9.82 -1.05
CA PRO A 16 -11.83 -10.44 -2.06
C PRO A 16 -12.49 -11.64 -2.71
N ILE A 17 -12.24 -11.85 -4.01
CA ILE A 17 -12.82 -12.95 -4.79
C ILE A 17 -12.55 -14.31 -4.14
N ARG A 18 -11.41 -14.46 -3.47
CA ARG A 18 -11.06 -15.67 -2.72
C ARG A 18 -12.03 -15.95 -1.58
N VAL A 19 -12.36 -14.92 -0.81
CA VAL A 19 -13.27 -15.00 0.34
C VAL A 19 -14.72 -15.10 -0.12
N SER A 20 -15.09 -14.45 -1.22
CA SER A 20 -16.48 -14.47 -1.71
C SER A 20 -16.96 -15.84 -2.20
N ARG A 21 -16.04 -16.79 -2.42
CA ARG A 21 -16.37 -18.19 -2.75
C ARG A 21 -16.87 -19.00 -1.54
N ASP A 22 -16.56 -18.56 -0.33
CA ASP A 22 -17.01 -19.17 0.90
C ASP A 22 -18.23 -18.39 1.44
N LEU A 23 -19.42 -18.99 1.30
CA LEU A 23 -20.68 -18.38 1.71
C LEU A 23 -20.74 -18.14 3.23
N GLU A 24 -20.10 -19.00 4.03
CA GLU A 24 -20.06 -18.85 5.48
C GLU A 24 -19.17 -17.66 5.87
N ALA A 25 -18.01 -17.52 5.22
CA ALA A 25 -17.14 -16.36 5.39
C ALA A 25 -17.85 -15.04 5.04
N VAL A 26 -18.57 -15.00 3.91
CA VAL A 26 -19.35 -13.82 3.51
C VAL A 26 -20.46 -13.51 4.52
N ALA A 27 -21.17 -14.53 5.02
CA ALA A 27 -22.19 -14.35 6.05
C ALA A 27 -21.62 -13.77 7.35
N ASN A 28 -20.45 -14.27 7.79
CA ASN A 28 -19.76 -13.77 8.98
C ASN A 28 -19.29 -12.32 8.81
N ILE A 29 -18.80 -11.95 7.63
CA ILE A 29 -18.44 -10.57 7.31
C ILE A 29 -19.66 -9.64 7.34
N LYS A 30 -20.79 -10.06 6.75
CA LYS A 30 -22.04 -9.29 6.80
C LYS A 30 -22.56 -9.13 8.23
N LYS A 31 -22.45 -10.18 9.05
CA LYS A 31 -22.78 -10.14 10.48
C LYS A 31 -21.90 -9.14 11.23
N ALA A 32 -20.60 -9.13 10.97
CA ALA A 32 -19.67 -8.15 11.55
C ALA A 32 -20.00 -6.72 11.14
N TRP A 33 -20.36 -6.51 9.87
CA TRP A 33 -20.79 -5.21 9.38
C TRP A 33 -22.03 -4.69 10.11
N ALA A 34 -23.09 -5.51 10.19
CA ALA A 34 -24.33 -5.13 10.87
C ALA A 34 -24.07 -4.82 12.36
N PHE A 35 -23.21 -5.61 13.01
CA PHE A 35 -22.82 -5.39 14.40
C PHE A 35 -22.07 -4.07 14.59
N ALA A 36 -21.12 -3.74 13.71
CA ALA A 36 -20.39 -2.48 13.79
C ALA A 36 -21.28 -1.26 13.45
N GLU A 37 -22.17 -1.39 12.47
CA GLU A 37 -23.14 -0.35 12.13
C GLU A 37 -24.06 -0.03 13.31
N GLU A 38 -24.56 -1.04 14.01
CA GLU A 38 -25.35 -0.86 15.23
C GLU A 38 -24.51 -0.18 16.33
N ALA A 39 -23.29 -0.68 16.58
CA ALA A 39 -22.41 -0.16 17.63
C ALA A 39 -22.04 1.32 17.44
N HIS A 40 -21.83 1.75 16.19
CA HIS A 40 -21.48 3.13 15.83
C HIS A 40 -22.70 4.00 15.45
N THR A 41 -23.92 3.57 15.80
CA THR A 41 -25.15 4.34 15.51
C THR A 41 -25.07 5.74 16.12
N GLY A 42 -25.28 6.76 15.30
CA GLY A 42 -25.23 8.16 15.72
C GLY A 42 -23.82 8.73 15.88
N GLN A 43 -22.77 7.96 15.57
CA GLN A 43 -21.39 8.44 15.54
C GLN A 43 -21.03 9.00 14.16
N TYR A 44 -20.38 10.16 14.16
CA TYR A 44 -19.98 10.88 12.94
C TYR A 44 -18.49 11.24 13.00
N ARG A 45 -17.86 11.26 11.84
CA ARG A 45 -16.48 11.75 11.65
C ARG A 45 -16.45 13.28 11.71
N CYS A 46 -15.26 13.86 11.87
CA CYS A 46 -15.08 15.32 11.75
C CYS A 46 -15.44 15.88 10.36
N SER A 47 -15.51 15.02 9.32
CA SER A 47 -16.03 15.38 7.99
C SER A 47 -17.54 15.55 7.96
N GLY A 48 -18.27 15.07 8.98
CA GLY A 48 -19.73 15.00 9.01
C GLY A 48 -20.30 13.71 8.42
N GLU A 49 -19.46 12.80 7.90
CA GLU A 49 -19.88 11.50 7.39
C GLU A 49 -20.15 10.51 8.54
N PRO A 50 -21.06 9.54 8.36
CA PRO A 50 -21.24 8.45 9.30
C PRO A 50 -19.93 7.70 9.54
N TYR A 51 -19.69 7.27 10.78
CA TYR A 51 -18.47 6.54 11.12
C TYR A 51 -18.29 5.24 10.33
N THR A 52 -19.39 4.61 9.92
CA THR A 52 -19.38 3.42 9.05
C THR A 52 -18.66 3.64 7.72
N GLU A 53 -18.58 4.87 7.21
CA GLU A 53 -17.78 5.17 6.02
C GLU A 53 -16.29 4.90 6.28
N HIS A 54 -15.79 5.22 7.48
CA HIS A 54 -14.41 4.91 7.84
C HIS A 54 -14.15 3.40 7.85
N LEU A 55 -15.06 2.62 8.45
CA LEU A 55 -14.97 1.16 8.46
C LEU A 55 -14.99 0.58 7.05
N PHE A 56 -15.87 1.09 6.18
CA PHE A 56 -15.96 0.67 4.78
C PHE A 56 -14.64 0.91 4.04
N GLN A 57 -14.04 2.09 4.21
CA GLN A 57 -12.81 2.45 3.52
C GLN A 57 -11.62 1.63 4.01
N THR A 58 -11.50 1.39 5.32
CA THR A 58 -10.49 0.51 5.90
C THR A 58 -10.65 -0.92 5.37
N MET A 59 -11.88 -1.43 5.32
CA MET A 59 -12.20 -2.73 4.76
C MET A 59 -11.89 -2.82 3.26
N ARG A 60 -12.18 -1.77 2.49
CA ARG A 60 -11.85 -1.71 1.06
C ARG A 60 -10.34 -1.83 0.85
N ILE A 61 -9.52 -1.13 1.63
CA ILE A 61 -8.06 -1.23 1.54
C ILE A 61 -7.62 -2.66 1.86
N LEU A 62 -8.11 -3.26 2.95
CA LEU A 62 -7.82 -4.65 3.30
C LEU A 62 -8.24 -5.64 2.19
N GLY A 63 -9.38 -5.38 1.54
CA GLY A 63 -9.85 -6.15 0.39
C GLY A 63 -8.89 -6.10 -0.80
N THR A 64 -8.30 -4.94 -1.08
CA THR A 64 -7.28 -4.82 -2.15
C THR A 64 -5.97 -5.54 -1.85
N LEU A 65 -5.71 -5.84 -0.57
CA LEU A 65 -4.58 -6.65 -0.12
C LEU A 65 -4.90 -8.16 -0.14
N ASP A 66 -6.10 -8.56 -0.58
CA ASP A 66 -6.63 -9.93 -0.56
C ASP A 66 -6.62 -10.59 0.84
N MET A 67 -6.79 -9.80 1.91
CA MET A 67 -6.79 -10.34 3.27
C MET A 67 -7.96 -11.30 3.51
N GLY A 68 -7.77 -12.32 4.34
CA GLY A 68 -8.80 -13.32 4.65
C GLY A 68 -9.82 -12.84 5.68
N THR A 69 -10.81 -13.71 5.90
CA THR A 69 -12.02 -13.45 6.70
C THR A 69 -11.72 -12.90 8.11
N PRO A 70 -10.81 -13.48 8.92
CA PRO A 70 -10.56 -12.97 10.27
C PRO A 70 -10.01 -11.55 10.26
N THR A 71 -9.10 -11.24 9.32
CA THR A 71 -8.53 -9.90 9.16
C THR A 71 -9.58 -8.89 8.72
N LEU A 72 -10.45 -9.25 7.77
CA LEU A 72 -11.52 -8.37 7.29
C LEU A 72 -12.52 -8.05 8.41
N ILE A 73 -12.92 -9.07 9.19
CA ILE A 73 -13.82 -8.87 10.33
C ILE A 73 -13.15 -8.01 11.40
N ALA A 74 -11.89 -8.29 11.77
CA ALA A 74 -11.17 -7.47 12.73
C ALA A 74 -10.99 -6.02 12.25
N GLY A 75 -10.82 -5.80 10.94
CA GLY A 75 -10.81 -4.47 10.33
C GLY A 75 -12.15 -3.75 10.42
N ILE A 76 -13.28 -4.45 10.30
CA ILE A 76 -14.61 -3.86 10.52
C ILE A 76 -14.80 -3.47 12.00
N LEU A 77 -14.27 -4.30 12.91
CA LEU A 77 -14.49 -4.15 14.35
C LEU A 77 -13.41 -3.32 15.07
N HIS A 78 -12.40 -2.81 14.37
CA HIS A 78 -11.15 -2.33 14.99
C HIS A 78 -11.34 -1.24 16.06
N ASP A 79 -12.28 -0.32 15.87
CA ASP A 79 -12.54 0.79 16.80
C ASP A 79 -13.79 0.56 17.67
N THR A 80 -14.40 -0.63 17.61
CA THR A 80 -15.63 -0.92 18.38
C THR A 80 -15.39 -0.94 19.89
N ILE A 81 -14.26 -1.46 20.38
CA ILE A 81 -13.95 -1.50 21.82
C ILE A 81 -13.65 -0.10 22.37
N GLU A 82 -13.09 0.79 21.54
CA GLU A 82 -12.64 2.12 21.98
C GLU A 82 -13.75 3.15 21.96
N ASP A 83 -14.51 3.18 20.86
CA ASP A 83 -15.48 4.23 20.59
C ASP A 83 -16.89 3.87 21.05
N THR A 84 -17.13 2.61 21.43
CA THR A 84 -18.48 2.11 21.77
C THR A 84 -18.50 1.40 23.13
N LYS A 85 -19.67 0.86 23.51
CA LYS A 85 -19.84 0.12 24.78
C LYS A 85 -19.53 -1.38 24.66
N ILE A 86 -19.10 -1.83 23.48
CA ILE A 86 -18.82 -3.24 23.22
C ILE A 86 -17.56 -3.69 23.96
N SER A 87 -17.62 -4.85 24.60
CA SER A 87 -16.49 -5.45 25.31
C SER A 87 -15.76 -6.52 24.49
N GLU A 88 -14.53 -6.85 24.88
CA GLU A 88 -13.78 -8.00 24.35
C GLU A 88 -14.59 -9.30 24.43
N ILE A 89 -15.30 -9.50 25.54
CA ILE A 89 -16.12 -10.71 25.80
C ILE A 89 -17.27 -10.82 24.79
N ASP A 90 -17.87 -9.69 24.40
CA ASP A 90 -18.94 -9.68 23.40
C ASP A 90 -18.42 -10.11 22.03
N ILE A 91 -17.25 -9.60 21.62
CA ILE A 91 -16.62 -9.96 20.35
C ILE A 91 -16.21 -11.43 20.35
N GLU A 92 -15.60 -11.92 21.44
CA GLU A 92 -15.20 -13.32 21.56
C GLU A 92 -16.41 -14.26 21.47
N ARG A 93 -17.52 -13.91 22.12
CA ARG A 93 -18.74 -14.72 22.10
C ARG A 93 -19.38 -14.79 20.70
N ILE A 94 -19.32 -13.69 19.93
CA ILE A 94 -20.04 -13.58 18.65
C ILE A 94 -19.20 -14.03 17.45
N PHE A 95 -17.89 -13.76 17.48
CA PHE A 95 -16.96 -13.94 16.37
C PHE A 95 -15.78 -14.87 16.71
N GLY A 96 -15.61 -15.25 17.97
CA GLY A 96 -14.58 -16.19 18.41
C GLY A 96 -13.29 -15.52 18.89
N LYS A 97 -12.44 -16.34 19.51
CA LYS A 97 -11.18 -15.93 20.16
C LYS A 97 -10.18 -15.25 19.24
N GLU A 98 -10.05 -15.73 18.01
CA GLU A 98 -9.08 -15.19 17.07
C GLU A 98 -9.40 -13.73 16.70
N ILE A 99 -10.66 -13.44 16.38
CA ILE A 99 -11.09 -12.09 16.02
C ILE A 99 -11.01 -11.17 17.23
N ALA A 100 -11.46 -11.62 18.40
CA ALA A 100 -11.33 -10.85 19.64
C ALA A 100 -9.87 -10.49 19.93
N PHE A 101 -8.95 -11.45 19.79
CA PHE A 101 -7.52 -11.22 19.96
C PHE A 101 -6.97 -10.13 19.02
N LEU A 102 -7.34 -10.16 17.73
CA LEU A 102 -6.93 -9.15 16.76
C LEU A 102 -7.45 -7.75 17.14
N VAL A 103 -8.75 -7.64 17.47
CA VAL A 103 -9.37 -6.35 17.83
C VAL A 103 -8.77 -5.78 19.10
N VAL A 104 -8.58 -6.60 20.14
CA VAL A 104 -7.94 -6.18 21.39
C VAL A 104 -6.49 -5.75 21.16
N GLY A 105 -5.79 -6.44 20.25
CA GLY A 105 -4.46 -6.06 19.81
C GLY A 105 -4.42 -4.65 19.20
N LEU A 106 -5.41 -4.31 18.37
CA LEU A 106 -5.57 -2.97 17.77
C LEU A 106 -5.85 -1.92 18.84
N THR A 107 -6.74 -2.23 19.79
CA THR A 107 -7.12 -1.30 20.87
C THR A 107 -5.96 -0.90 21.78
N LYS A 108 -4.98 -1.79 21.94
CA LYS A 108 -3.77 -1.50 22.76
C LYS A 108 -2.84 -0.48 22.09
N LEU A 109 -2.94 -0.32 20.77
CA LEU A 109 -2.09 0.60 20.00
C LEU A 109 -2.54 2.05 20.12
N GLU A 110 -3.82 2.33 20.33
CA GLU A 110 -4.34 3.70 20.33
C GLU A 110 -4.12 4.43 21.66
N ARG A 111 -4.06 3.69 22.78
CA ARG A 111 -3.90 4.24 24.14
C ARG A 111 -2.50 4.84 24.37
N ASN A 112 -2.21 5.99 23.78
CA ASN A 112 -1.00 6.77 24.06
C ASN A 112 -1.33 7.96 24.97
N LYS A 113 -0.80 7.93 26.21
CA LYS A 113 -1.00 8.98 27.22
C LYS A 113 0.10 10.06 27.26
N ASN A 114 1.12 9.96 26.41
CA ASN A 114 2.37 10.71 26.59
C ASN A 114 2.70 11.59 25.38
N ASP A 115 2.56 12.92 25.50
CA ASP A 115 2.95 13.90 24.48
C ASP A 115 4.42 14.36 24.61
N GLY A 116 5.34 13.42 24.84
CA GLY A 116 6.77 13.70 25.09
C GLY A 116 7.72 13.33 23.94
N ALA A 117 9.01 13.63 24.10
CA ALA A 117 10.07 13.26 23.14
C ALA A 117 10.13 11.75 22.80
N PHE A 118 9.63 10.91 23.70
CA PHE A 118 9.56 9.45 23.55
C PHE A 118 8.28 8.94 22.86
N TYR A 119 7.38 9.82 22.42
CA TYR A 119 6.10 9.41 21.81
C TYR A 119 6.31 8.49 20.60
N TYR A 120 7.17 8.89 19.65
CA TYR A 120 7.40 8.08 18.44
C TYR A 120 8.06 6.73 18.76
N SER A 121 9.02 6.69 19.68
CA SER A 121 9.65 5.43 20.09
C SER A 121 8.68 4.50 20.78
N GLU A 122 7.77 5.04 21.59
CA GLU A 122 6.77 4.26 22.31
C GLU A 122 5.70 3.71 21.36
N THR A 123 5.19 4.53 20.43
CA THR A 123 4.28 4.06 19.37
C THR A 123 4.96 2.98 18.53
N LEU A 124 6.22 3.17 18.11
CA LEU A 124 6.96 2.17 17.36
C LEU A 124 7.12 0.87 18.16
N ARG A 125 7.47 0.95 19.45
CA ARG A 125 7.61 -0.21 20.33
C ARG A 125 6.30 -1.00 20.42
N LYS A 126 5.16 -0.32 20.60
CA LYS A 126 3.84 -0.95 20.63
C LYS A 126 3.50 -1.65 19.31
N LEU A 127 3.74 -0.99 18.17
CA LEU A 127 3.53 -1.59 16.85
C LEU A 127 4.39 -2.84 16.64
N LEU A 128 5.65 -2.82 17.09
CA LEU A 128 6.55 -3.97 17.00
C LEU A 128 6.09 -5.13 17.90
N LEU A 129 5.61 -4.84 19.12
CA LEU A 129 5.05 -5.86 20.01
C LEU A 129 3.78 -6.48 19.44
N ALA A 130 2.89 -5.67 18.87
CA ALA A 130 1.70 -6.16 18.19
C ALA A 130 2.06 -7.04 16.98
N ALA A 131 3.04 -6.61 16.17
CA ALA A 131 3.50 -7.40 15.01
C ALA A 131 4.14 -8.74 15.40
N ALA A 132 4.84 -8.79 16.56
CA ALA A 132 5.41 -10.03 17.10
C ALA A 132 4.34 -11.01 17.58
N GLN A 133 3.17 -10.52 17.99
CA GLN A 133 2.02 -11.33 18.35
C GLN A 133 1.27 -11.81 17.10
N ASP A 134 0.90 -10.88 16.23
CA ASP A 134 0.27 -11.16 14.94
C ASP A 134 0.44 -9.98 13.98
N THR A 135 1.06 -10.24 12.83
CA THR A 135 1.34 -9.21 11.82
C THR A 135 0.06 -8.63 11.21
N ARG A 136 -1.08 -9.34 11.28
CA ARG A 136 -2.39 -8.85 10.79
C ARG A 136 -2.84 -7.60 11.54
N ILE A 137 -2.54 -7.50 12.84
CA ILE A 137 -2.82 -6.31 13.67
C ILE A 137 -2.13 -5.08 13.06
N LEU A 138 -0.86 -5.24 12.65
CA LEU A 138 -0.09 -4.14 12.07
C LEU A 138 -0.61 -3.73 10.69
N ILE A 139 -1.03 -4.70 9.87
CA ILE A 139 -1.63 -4.44 8.55
C ILE A 139 -2.94 -3.67 8.70
N ILE A 140 -3.84 -4.12 9.58
CA ILE A 140 -5.11 -3.42 9.85
C ILE A 140 -4.81 -1.99 10.31
N LYS A 141 -3.84 -1.79 11.22
CA LYS A 141 -3.49 -0.45 11.69
C LYS A 141 -2.90 0.45 10.60
N LEU A 142 -2.15 -0.11 9.66
CA LEU A 142 -1.65 0.65 8.51
C LEU A 142 -2.78 1.05 7.56
N CYS A 143 -3.77 0.18 7.34
CA CYS A 143 -4.95 0.47 6.52
C CYS A 143 -5.83 1.56 7.16
N ASP A 144 -6.11 1.44 8.46
CA ASP A 144 -6.78 2.48 9.25
C ASP A 144 -6.02 3.82 9.14
N ARG A 145 -4.71 3.80 9.44
CA ARG A 145 -3.88 5.01 9.36
C ARG A 145 -3.89 5.64 7.98
N LEU A 146 -3.89 4.84 6.91
CA LEU A 146 -3.99 5.34 5.55
C LEU A 146 -5.31 6.08 5.32
N HIS A 147 -6.44 5.50 5.72
CA HIS A 147 -7.73 6.15 5.57
C HIS A 147 -7.84 7.44 6.43
N ASN A 148 -7.28 7.41 7.65
CA ASN A 148 -7.16 8.61 8.49
C ASN A 148 -6.32 9.72 7.83
N MET A 149 -5.22 9.38 7.14
CA MET A 149 -4.43 10.36 6.39
C MET A 149 -5.18 10.91 5.16
N GLN A 150 -5.99 10.08 4.48
CA GLN A 150 -6.80 10.49 3.32
C GLN A 150 -7.89 11.50 3.70
N THR A 151 -8.44 11.40 4.91
CA THR A 151 -9.51 12.28 5.42
C THR A 151 -9.02 13.39 6.36
N LEU A 152 -7.69 13.51 6.56
CA LEU A 152 -7.05 14.39 7.55
C LEU A 152 -7.33 15.89 7.32
N SER A 153 -7.75 16.27 6.12
CA SER A 153 -8.13 17.65 5.74
C SER A 153 -9.29 18.23 6.54
N HIS A 154 -10.05 17.42 7.28
CA HIS A 154 -11.15 17.89 8.14
C HIS A 154 -10.70 18.19 9.58
N MET A 155 -9.48 17.82 9.96
CA MET A 155 -8.96 18.02 11.32
C MET A 155 -8.36 19.43 11.53
N PRO A 156 -8.20 19.92 12.77
CA PRO A 156 -7.44 21.15 13.04
C PRO A 156 -5.97 21.05 12.59
N LEU A 157 -5.35 22.17 12.20
CA LEU A 157 -3.97 22.20 11.67
C LEU A 157 -2.93 21.58 12.61
N THR A 158 -3.10 21.76 13.93
CA THR A 158 -2.23 21.16 14.95
C THR A 158 -2.28 19.63 14.88
N THR A 159 -3.49 19.05 14.80
CA THR A 159 -3.70 17.62 14.65
C THR A 159 -3.17 17.12 13.31
N ARG A 160 -3.39 17.86 12.20
CA ARG A 160 -2.86 17.46 10.88
C ARG A 160 -1.34 17.30 10.91
N LYS A 161 -0.64 18.29 11.48
CA LYS A 161 0.83 18.25 11.59
C LYS A 161 1.29 17.10 12.49
N ARG A 162 0.70 16.94 13.68
CA ARG A 162 1.04 15.86 14.62
C ARG A 162 0.87 14.48 13.99
N VAL A 163 -0.32 14.21 13.45
CA VAL A 163 -0.66 12.93 12.80
C VAL A 163 0.24 12.68 11.60
N SER A 164 0.52 13.68 10.78
CA SER A 164 1.39 13.52 9.60
C SER A 164 2.84 13.23 9.97
N LEU A 165 3.36 13.88 11.02
CA LEU A 165 4.70 13.61 11.56
C LEU A 165 4.80 12.21 12.14
N GLU A 166 3.80 11.78 12.91
CA GLU A 166 3.70 10.41 13.42
C GLU A 166 3.67 9.39 12.27
N THR A 167 2.82 9.63 11.26
CA THR A 167 2.75 8.80 10.06
C THR A 167 4.11 8.69 9.36
N ARG A 168 4.81 9.81 9.15
CA ARG A 168 6.11 9.84 8.48
C ARG A 168 7.20 9.14 9.28
N ASN A 169 7.23 9.33 10.59
CA ASN A 169 8.33 8.87 11.44
C ASN A 169 8.13 7.44 11.97
N VAL A 170 6.88 6.95 12.01
CA VAL A 170 6.54 5.64 12.59
C VAL A 170 5.93 4.72 11.53
N TYR A 171 4.79 5.09 10.95
CA TYR A 171 4.02 4.18 10.10
C TYR A 171 4.65 3.95 8.72
N VAL A 172 5.30 4.96 8.12
CA VAL A 172 6.03 4.82 6.85
C VAL A 172 7.20 3.83 6.97
N PRO A 173 8.11 3.94 7.95
CA PRO A 173 9.15 2.94 8.17
C PRO A 173 8.62 1.53 8.43
N VAL A 174 7.51 1.43 9.16
CA VAL A 174 6.83 0.15 9.42
C VAL A 174 6.31 -0.47 8.11
N ALA A 175 5.61 0.30 7.28
CA ALA A 175 5.14 -0.15 5.97
C ALA A 175 6.31 -0.56 5.05
N GLU A 176 7.44 0.15 5.11
CA GLU A 176 8.66 -0.22 4.37
C GLU A 176 9.22 -1.57 4.80
N ARG A 177 9.30 -1.81 6.11
CA ARG A 177 9.79 -3.09 6.67
C ARG A 177 8.90 -4.25 6.28
N LEU A 178 7.58 -4.05 6.22
CA LEU A 178 6.63 -5.05 5.74
C LEU A 178 6.62 -5.20 4.20
N GLY A 179 7.37 -4.38 3.46
CA GLY A 179 7.37 -4.40 2.00
C GLY A 179 6.08 -3.87 1.36
N MET A 180 5.22 -3.20 2.12
CA MET A 180 3.93 -2.65 1.65
C MET A 180 4.13 -1.33 0.90
N HIS A 181 4.81 -1.39 -0.26
CA HIS A 181 5.26 -0.19 -0.96
C HIS A 181 4.12 0.71 -1.47
N ALA A 182 2.94 0.15 -1.79
CA ALA A 182 1.78 0.92 -2.19
C ALA A 182 1.29 1.83 -1.03
N ILE A 183 1.04 1.24 0.14
CA ILE A 183 0.63 1.97 1.34
C ILE A 183 1.73 2.93 1.79
N LYS A 184 2.99 2.49 1.81
CA LYS A 184 4.14 3.34 2.14
C LYS A 184 4.12 4.63 1.30
N ARG A 185 3.99 4.51 -0.02
CA ARG A 185 3.98 5.65 -0.94
C ARG A 185 2.86 6.63 -0.62
N GLU A 186 1.65 6.14 -0.41
CA GLU A 186 0.51 7.00 -0.11
C GLU A 186 0.67 7.71 1.24
N LEU A 187 1.10 7.00 2.28
CA LEU A 187 1.38 7.59 3.59
C LEU A 187 2.48 8.66 3.50
N GLU A 188 3.57 8.40 2.75
CA GLU A 188 4.65 9.37 2.53
C GLU A 188 4.16 10.64 1.83
N ASP A 189 3.41 10.49 0.73
CA ASP A 189 2.93 11.62 -0.07
C ASP A 189 1.88 12.44 0.69
N LEU A 190 0.96 11.79 1.40
CA LEU A 190 -0.02 12.46 2.26
C LEU A 190 0.69 13.20 3.40
N SER A 191 1.62 12.55 4.11
CA SER A 191 2.40 13.20 5.17
C SER A 191 3.17 14.40 4.63
N PHE A 192 3.82 14.27 3.47
CA PHE A 192 4.57 15.37 2.86
C PHE A 192 3.66 16.57 2.56
N SER A 193 2.45 16.32 2.03
CA SER A 193 1.49 17.38 1.71
C SER A 193 1.06 18.22 2.93
N TYR A 194 1.00 17.63 4.12
CA TYR A 194 0.56 18.30 5.35
C TYR A 194 1.71 18.89 6.19
N ILE A 195 2.90 18.30 6.14
CA ILE A 195 4.07 18.79 6.90
C ILE A 195 4.73 19.96 6.16
N GLU A 196 4.90 19.85 4.84
CA GLU A 196 5.67 20.80 4.01
C GLU A 196 4.86 21.19 2.75
N PRO A 197 3.70 21.87 2.90
CA PRO A 197 2.75 22.10 1.80
C PRO A 197 3.32 22.93 0.64
N ASP A 198 4.21 23.89 0.91
CA ASP A 198 4.79 24.74 -0.13
C ASP A 198 5.80 23.96 -0.97
N SER A 199 6.70 23.20 -0.33
CA SER A 199 7.59 22.27 -1.01
C SER A 199 6.82 21.19 -1.79
N PHE A 200 5.69 20.72 -1.27
CA PHE A 200 4.83 19.78 -1.99
C PHE A 200 4.26 20.40 -3.29
N LYS A 201 3.75 21.64 -3.23
CA LYS A 201 3.23 22.35 -4.41
C LYS A 201 4.32 22.58 -5.45
N GLU A 202 5.51 23.00 -5.02
CA GLU A 202 6.67 23.20 -5.88
C GLU A 202 7.08 21.89 -6.57
N ALA A 203 7.27 20.83 -5.78
CA ALA A 203 7.61 19.50 -6.30
C ALA A 203 6.57 19.01 -7.31
N LYS A 204 5.28 19.24 -7.06
CA LYS A 204 4.19 18.88 -7.99
C LYS A 204 4.27 19.66 -9.30
N CYS A 205 4.57 20.95 -9.26
CA CYS A 205 4.75 21.78 -10.46
C CYS A 205 5.94 21.29 -11.31
N LEU A 206 7.08 21.04 -10.66
CA LEU A 206 8.28 20.55 -11.33
C LEU A 206 8.10 19.13 -11.89
N TYR A 207 7.43 18.25 -11.15
CA TYR A 207 7.04 16.92 -11.60
C TYR A 207 6.19 17.01 -12.87
N ALA A 208 5.14 17.84 -12.87
CA ALA A 208 4.25 17.99 -14.01
C ALA A 208 4.97 18.48 -15.28
N LYS A 209 5.87 19.47 -15.14
CA LYS A 209 6.70 19.96 -16.25
C LYS A 209 7.53 18.84 -16.87
N ARG A 210 8.24 18.07 -16.03
CA ARG A 210 9.13 17.00 -16.50
C ARG A 210 8.35 15.78 -17.01
N ALA A 211 7.24 15.42 -16.38
CA ALA A 211 6.36 14.33 -16.83
C ALA A 211 5.76 14.65 -18.20
N SER A 212 5.30 15.89 -18.42
CA SER A 212 4.79 16.34 -19.73
C SER A 212 5.85 16.22 -20.83
N ALA A 213 7.07 16.69 -20.57
CA ALA A 213 8.18 16.62 -21.52
C ALA A 213 8.55 15.17 -21.89
N ARG A 214 8.39 14.21 -20.96
CA ARG A 214 8.73 12.81 -21.18
C ARG A 214 7.56 11.94 -21.66
N LYS A 215 6.32 12.43 -21.58
CA LYS A 215 5.11 11.63 -21.82
C LYS A 215 5.12 10.97 -23.20
N LYS A 216 5.44 11.74 -24.24
CA LYS A 216 5.52 11.23 -25.62
C LYS A 216 6.56 10.12 -25.75
N ASN A 217 7.78 10.38 -25.25
CA ASN A 217 8.87 9.42 -25.29
C ASN A 217 8.54 8.10 -24.57
N ILE A 218 7.84 8.17 -23.44
CA ILE A 218 7.46 6.97 -22.67
C ILE A 218 6.37 6.17 -23.39
N ILE A 219 5.40 6.84 -24.02
CA ILE A 219 4.36 6.18 -24.81
C ILE A 219 5.00 5.46 -26.00
N GLU A 220 5.87 6.15 -26.73
CA GLU A 220 6.61 5.58 -27.87
C GLU A 220 7.47 4.39 -27.42
N ALA A 221 8.23 4.54 -26.34
CA ALA A 221 9.03 3.44 -25.81
C ALA A 221 8.19 2.25 -25.35
N THR A 222 7.03 2.51 -24.74
CA THR A 222 6.11 1.43 -24.34
C THR A 222 5.62 0.67 -25.58
N ALA A 223 5.28 1.38 -26.66
CA ALA A 223 4.82 0.78 -27.91
C ALA A 223 5.92 -0.03 -28.60
N THR A 224 7.14 0.53 -28.71
CA THR A 224 8.31 -0.17 -29.27
C THR A 224 8.60 -1.43 -28.45
N LEU A 225 8.64 -1.32 -27.13
CA LEU A 225 8.88 -2.45 -26.25
C LEU A 225 7.80 -3.52 -26.39
N GLN A 226 6.52 -3.13 -26.49
CA GLN A 226 5.42 -4.08 -26.71
C GLN A 226 5.56 -4.84 -28.03
N LEU A 227 5.86 -4.13 -29.12
CA LEU A 227 5.97 -4.73 -30.45
C LEU A 227 7.14 -5.70 -30.54
N GLU A 228 8.33 -5.26 -30.11
CA GLU A 228 9.55 -6.07 -30.16
C GLU A 228 9.44 -7.32 -29.28
N LEU A 229 8.88 -7.17 -28.08
CA LEU A 229 8.68 -8.31 -27.20
C LEU A 229 7.60 -9.25 -27.72
N ALA A 230 6.55 -8.76 -28.39
CA ALA A 230 5.53 -9.63 -28.97
C ALA A 230 6.07 -10.46 -30.16
N VAL A 231 6.93 -9.88 -30.99
CA VAL A 231 7.51 -10.57 -32.16
C VAL A 231 8.55 -11.60 -31.73
N HIS A 232 9.41 -11.24 -30.77
CA HIS A 232 10.58 -12.04 -30.41
C HIS A 232 10.40 -12.87 -29.14
N SER A 233 9.25 -12.77 -28.45
CA SER A 233 8.98 -13.52 -27.23
C SER A 233 7.73 -14.39 -27.30
N ARG A 234 7.92 -15.68 -27.04
CA ARG A 234 6.83 -16.60 -26.70
C ARG A 234 6.39 -16.49 -25.23
N ILE A 235 7.00 -15.59 -24.46
CA ILE A 235 6.71 -15.40 -23.04
C ILE A 235 5.55 -14.41 -22.92
N PRO A 236 4.45 -14.75 -22.23
CA PRO A 236 3.39 -13.79 -21.96
C PRO A 236 3.90 -12.69 -21.03
N PHE A 237 3.61 -11.43 -21.34
CA PHE A 237 4.07 -10.29 -20.54
C PHE A 237 3.00 -9.21 -20.44
N ARG A 238 3.08 -8.40 -19.38
CA ARG A 238 2.30 -7.17 -19.20
C ARG A 238 3.24 -6.01 -18.93
N ILE A 239 2.98 -4.85 -19.53
CA ILE A 239 3.73 -3.63 -19.25
C ILE A 239 2.81 -2.65 -18.53
N GLU A 240 3.25 -2.18 -17.37
CA GLU A 240 2.60 -1.14 -16.58
C GLU A 240 3.53 0.07 -16.44
N GLN A 241 2.96 1.26 -16.32
CA GLN A 241 3.71 2.48 -16.02
C GLN A 241 3.56 2.80 -14.54
N ARG A 242 4.68 3.06 -13.86
CA ARG A 242 4.70 3.47 -12.45
C ARG A 242 5.23 4.87 -12.31
N ASP A 243 4.36 5.76 -11.82
CA ASP A 243 4.73 7.08 -11.36
C ASP A 243 5.49 7.03 -10.02
N LYS A 244 6.55 7.83 -9.95
CA LYS A 244 7.30 8.05 -8.71
C LYS A 244 6.46 8.87 -7.73
N GLY A 245 6.44 8.44 -6.46
CA GLY A 245 5.79 9.20 -5.38
C GLY A 245 6.39 10.60 -5.21
N MET A 246 5.56 11.56 -4.85
CA MET A 246 5.94 12.98 -4.75
C MET A 246 7.06 13.21 -3.73
N TYR A 247 6.98 12.55 -2.58
CA TYR A 247 8.00 12.67 -1.54
C TYR A 247 9.34 12.07 -1.99
N SER A 248 9.31 10.90 -2.64
CA SER A 248 10.50 10.28 -3.23
C SER A 248 11.11 11.11 -4.37
N PHE A 249 10.28 11.79 -5.15
CA PHE A 249 10.73 12.74 -6.17
C PHE A 249 11.41 13.95 -5.51
N TYR A 250 10.76 14.58 -4.54
CA TYR A 250 11.30 15.72 -3.79
C TYR A 250 12.64 15.41 -3.12
N GLN A 251 12.75 14.26 -2.43
CA GLN A 251 14.02 13.84 -1.83
C GLN A 251 15.13 13.62 -2.85
N LYS A 252 14.79 13.20 -4.07
CA LYS A 252 15.78 13.02 -5.14
C LYS A 252 16.19 14.35 -5.75
N LEU A 253 15.23 15.27 -5.91
CA LEU A 253 15.46 16.63 -6.37
C LEU A 253 16.43 17.36 -5.45
N LYS A 254 16.18 17.33 -4.13
CA LYS A 254 17.10 17.89 -3.12
C LYS A 254 18.49 17.28 -3.15
N ARG A 255 18.60 15.95 -3.32
CA ARG A 255 19.90 15.25 -3.44
C ARG A 255 20.67 15.58 -4.73
N LYS A 256 19.99 16.17 -5.70
CA LYS A 256 20.53 16.55 -7.00
C LYS A 256 20.61 18.07 -7.18
N GLU A 257 20.57 18.82 -6.07
CA GLU A 257 20.69 20.28 -6.07
C GLU A 257 19.66 20.94 -7.01
N ASP A 258 18.44 20.41 -6.99
CA ASP A 258 17.31 20.88 -7.80
C ASP A 258 17.46 20.77 -9.32
N ASP A 259 18.45 20.00 -9.79
CA ASP A 259 18.62 19.69 -11.22
C ASP A 259 17.63 18.62 -11.71
N LEU A 260 16.56 19.08 -12.36
CA LEU A 260 15.53 18.23 -12.97
C LEU A 260 16.04 17.37 -14.14
N SER A 261 17.10 17.80 -14.82
CA SER A 261 17.62 17.09 -16.00
C SER A 261 18.21 15.73 -15.62
N GLN A 262 18.73 15.61 -14.41
CA GLN A 262 19.30 14.37 -13.86
C GLN A 262 18.25 13.38 -13.35
N ILE A 263 16.97 13.77 -13.34
CA ILE A 263 15.88 12.91 -12.88
C ILE A 263 15.21 12.25 -14.08
N ASN A 264 15.68 11.03 -14.38
CA ASN A 264 15.14 10.20 -15.45
C ASN A 264 14.09 9.20 -14.96
N ASP A 265 14.07 8.86 -13.67
CA ASP A 265 13.20 7.83 -13.09
C ASP A 265 11.84 8.37 -12.60
N ILE A 266 11.28 9.37 -13.28
CA ILE A 266 9.97 9.94 -12.93
C ILE A 266 8.85 8.93 -13.21
N ILE A 267 8.92 8.32 -14.38
CA ILE A 267 8.04 7.22 -14.79
C ILE A 267 8.95 6.03 -15.08
N THR A 268 8.63 4.91 -14.44
CA THR A 268 9.34 3.64 -14.61
C THR A 268 8.44 2.67 -15.34
N LEU A 269 8.95 1.99 -16.37
CA LEU A 269 8.24 0.90 -17.02
C LEU A 269 8.39 -0.37 -16.19
N GLN A 270 7.29 -1.03 -15.87
CA GLN A 270 7.27 -2.28 -15.15
C GLN A 270 6.83 -3.38 -16.11
N VAL A 271 7.71 -4.36 -16.35
CA VAL A 271 7.46 -5.53 -17.19
C VAL A 271 7.19 -6.70 -16.25
N ILE A 272 5.97 -7.25 -16.32
CA ILE A 272 5.54 -8.39 -15.51
C ILE A 272 5.52 -9.62 -16.42
N VAL A 273 6.21 -10.67 -16.00
CA VAL A 273 6.33 -11.97 -16.68
C VAL A 273 5.95 -13.10 -15.72
N PRO A 274 5.79 -14.36 -16.16
CA PRO A 274 5.25 -15.42 -15.30
C PRO A 274 6.18 -15.80 -14.14
N ASP A 275 7.47 -15.95 -14.42
CA ASP A 275 8.45 -16.58 -13.52
C ASP A 275 9.81 -15.86 -13.56
N ALA A 276 10.74 -16.30 -12.70
CA ALA A 276 12.06 -15.66 -12.55
C ALA A 276 12.97 -15.88 -13.76
N ASP A 277 12.92 -17.03 -14.43
CA ASP A 277 13.76 -17.33 -15.60
C ASP A 277 13.32 -16.46 -16.80
N SER A 278 12.00 -16.27 -16.92
CA SER A 278 11.39 -15.32 -17.84
C SER A 278 11.89 -13.89 -17.59
N CYS A 279 12.19 -13.49 -16.35
CA CYS A 279 12.73 -12.15 -16.05
C CYS A 279 14.11 -11.94 -16.70
N TYR A 280 15.02 -12.92 -16.57
CA TYR A 280 16.36 -12.82 -17.16
C TYR A 280 16.32 -12.91 -18.69
N THR A 281 15.44 -13.76 -19.23
CA THR A 281 15.21 -13.82 -20.67
C THR A 281 14.71 -12.48 -21.20
N MET A 282 13.79 -11.85 -20.47
CA MET A 282 13.24 -10.54 -20.80
C MET A 282 14.31 -9.43 -20.71
N LEU A 283 15.18 -9.48 -19.69
CA LEU A 283 16.30 -8.57 -19.55
C LEU A 283 17.22 -8.61 -20.78
N GLY A 284 17.58 -9.82 -21.24
CA GLY A 284 18.43 -10.00 -22.42
C GLY A 284 17.80 -9.39 -23.69
N LYS A 285 16.50 -9.54 -23.88
CA LYS A 285 15.78 -8.94 -25.02
C LYS A 285 15.76 -7.41 -24.94
N ILE A 286 15.52 -6.87 -23.75
CA ILE A 286 15.54 -5.42 -23.52
C ILE A 286 16.93 -4.83 -23.79
N HIS A 287 18.00 -5.50 -23.35
CA HIS A 287 19.38 -5.06 -23.60
C HIS A 287 19.82 -5.26 -25.06
N GLY A 288 19.19 -6.20 -25.78
CA GLY A 288 19.37 -6.34 -27.23
C GLY A 288 18.68 -5.23 -28.03
N LEU A 289 17.56 -4.70 -27.52
CA LEU A 289 16.85 -3.58 -28.13
C LEU A 289 17.51 -2.23 -27.83
N TRP A 290 17.92 -2.01 -26.58
CA TRP A 290 18.47 -0.74 -26.12
C TRP A 290 19.72 -0.94 -25.27
N CYS A 291 20.72 -0.07 -25.48
CA CYS A 291 21.99 -0.14 -24.78
C CYS A 291 21.81 0.10 -23.27
N PRO A 292 22.25 -0.82 -22.39
CA PRO A 292 22.15 -0.62 -20.95
C PRO A 292 23.10 0.46 -20.46
N VAL A 293 22.59 1.36 -19.61
CA VAL A 293 23.41 2.40 -18.98
C VAL A 293 24.33 1.78 -17.93
N PRO A 294 25.66 1.99 -18.01
CA PRO A 294 26.61 1.41 -17.07
C PRO A 294 26.27 1.73 -15.60
N ARG A 295 26.49 0.75 -14.72
CA ARG A 295 26.26 0.85 -13.26
C ARG A 295 24.80 1.11 -12.84
N LYS A 296 23.84 1.03 -13.76
CA LYS A 296 22.40 1.21 -13.46
C LYS A 296 21.62 -0.11 -13.36
N PHE A 297 22.23 -1.23 -13.74
CA PHE A 297 21.67 -2.54 -13.53
C PHE A 297 21.76 -2.97 -12.05
N LYS A 298 20.68 -3.52 -11.51
CA LYS A 298 20.61 -4.10 -10.17
C LYS A 298 19.75 -5.35 -10.21
N ASP A 299 20.34 -6.46 -9.77
CA ASP A 299 19.65 -7.74 -9.62
C ASP A 299 19.17 -7.91 -8.18
N TYR A 300 17.90 -7.56 -7.94
CA TYR A 300 17.25 -7.83 -6.66
C TYR A 300 16.55 -9.20 -6.63
N ILE A 301 16.61 -10.00 -7.70
CA ILE A 301 16.14 -11.39 -7.66
C ILE A 301 17.18 -12.23 -6.93
N SER A 302 18.45 -12.15 -7.36
CA SER A 302 19.58 -12.85 -6.73
C SER A 302 19.97 -12.26 -5.38
N PHE A 303 19.80 -10.94 -5.21
CA PHE A 303 20.08 -10.24 -3.95
C PHE A 303 18.86 -9.46 -3.46
N PRO A 304 17.84 -10.14 -2.89
CA PRO A 304 16.64 -9.50 -2.38
C PRO A 304 16.97 -8.46 -1.31
N LYS A 305 16.14 -7.42 -1.22
CA LYS A 305 16.24 -6.47 -0.09
C LYS A 305 15.80 -7.14 1.23
N PRO A 306 16.17 -6.59 2.39
CA PRO A 306 15.76 -7.13 3.70
C PRO A 306 14.24 -7.27 3.88
N ASN A 307 13.44 -6.44 3.20
CA ASN A 307 11.98 -6.50 3.23
C ASN A 307 11.38 -7.53 2.23
N GLY A 308 12.22 -8.34 1.58
CA GLY A 308 11.80 -9.35 0.61
C GLY A 308 11.48 -8.78 -0.79
N PHE A 309 11.77 -7.50 -1.05
CA PHE A 309 11.58 -6.92 -2.38
C PHE A 309 12.53 -7.55 -3.41
N GLN A 310 11.96 -7.99 -4.53
CA GLN A 310 12.66 -8.66 -5.64
C GLN A 310 12.22 -8.06 -6.97
N CYS A 311 13.18 -7.73 -7.82
CA CYS A 311 13.00 -7.37 -9.24
C CYS A 311 14.36 -7.27 -9.95
N LEU A 312 14.37 -7.31 -11.27
CA LEU A 312 15.51 -6.79 -12.04
C LEU A 312 15.24 -5.32 -12.31
N ARG A 313 16.22 -4.45 -12.00
CA ARG A 313 16.16 -3.03 -12.35
C ARG A 313 17.26 -2.72 -13.33
N THR A 314 16.92 -2.04 -14.42
CA THR A 314 17.89 -1.56 -15.40
C THR A 314 17.50 -0.16 -15.87
N ALA A 315 18.49 0.64 -16.25
CA ALA A 315 18.27 1.83 -17.07
C ALA A 315 18.88 1.57 -18.44
N VAL A 316 18.16 1.92 -19.48
CA VAL A 316 18.56 1.72 -20.89
C VAL A 316 18.49 3.05 -21.63
N ASP A 317 19.39 3.25 -22.58
CA ASP A 317 19.37 4.40 -23.46
C ASP A 317 18.58 4.05 -24.73
N ALA A 318 17.36 4.60 -24.83
CA ALA A 318 16.44 4.36 -25.93
C ALA A 318 16.60 5.42 -27.03
N GLU A 319 17.86 5.72 -27.38
CA GLU A 319 18.25 6.66 -28.43
C GLU A 319 17.52 8.02 -28.31
N SER A 320 16.69 8.37 -29.30
CA SER A 320 15.93 9.63 -29.34
C SER A 320 14.90 9.77 -28.21
N LEU A 321 14.51 8.66 -27.57
CA LEU A 321 13.56 8.65 -26.45
C LEU A 321 14.24 8.94 -25.10
N GLY A 322 15.58 8.89 -25.07
CA GLY A 322 16.43 9.13 -23.91
C GLY A 322 16.45 7.96 -22.92
N ILE A 323 16.93 8.22 -21.70
CA ILE A 323 17.15 7.16 -20.70
C ILE A 323 15.83 6.69 -20.08
N ILE A 324 15.54 5.41 -20.17
CA ILE A 324 14.33 4.76 -19.65
C ILE A 324 14.71 3.81 -18.52
N GLU A 325 14.02 3.93 -17.39
CA GLU A 325 14.17 3.00 -16.28
C GLU A 325 13.11 1.91 -16.39
N ILE A 326 13.57 0.66 -16.35
CA ILE A 326 12.74 -0.53 -16.52
C ILE A 326 12.92 -1.42 -15.28
N GLN A 327 11.82 -1.94 -14.78
CA GLN A 327 11.77 -2.94 -13.73
C GLN A 327 11.10 -4.20 -14.28
N ILE A 328 11.69 -5.36 -14.05
CA ILE A 328 11.17 -6.65 -14.51
C ILE A 328 10.83 -7.49 -13.28
N TYR A 329 9.61 -8.02 -13.26
CA TYR A 329 9.05 -8.81 -12.15
C TYR A 329 8.46 -10.11 -12.68
N SER A 330 8.55 -11.19 -11.90
CA SER A 330 7.57 -12.26 -12.04
C SER A 330 6.22 -11.80 -11.49
N THR A 331 5.12 -12.48 -11.83
CA THR A 331 3.78 -12.16 -11.31
C THR A 331 3.78 -12.17 -9.77
N GLU A 332 4.40 -13.18 -9.17
CA GLU A 332 4.53 -13.29 -7.71
C GLU A 332 5.38 -12.16 -7.11
N MET A 333 6.53 -11.85 -7.73
CA MET A 333 7.38 -10.75 -7.26
C MET A 333 6.67 -9.40 -7.37
N TYR A 334 5.83 -9.22 -8.40
CA TYR A 334 5.06 -8.01 -8.60
C TYR A 334 4.01 -7.79 -7.51
N GLU A 335 3.24 -8.84 -7.19
CA GLU A 335 2.26 -8.81 -6.10
C GLU A 335 2.94 -8.55 -4.76
N ARG A 336 4.04 -9.26 -4.48
CA ARG A 336 4.85 -9.07 -3.28
C ARG A 336 5.45 -7.66 -3.19
N ALA A 337 5.86 -7.08 -4.31
CA ALA A 337 6.38 -5.71 -4.34
C ALA A 337 5.29 -4.65 -4.08
N LYS A 338 4.02 -4.92 -4.42
CA LYS A 338 2.90 -4.01 -4.14
C LYS A 338 2.43 -4.11 -2.69
N TYR A 339 2.18 -5.32 -2.23
CA TYR A 339 1.44 -5.59 -1.01
C TYR A 339 2.29 -6.20 0.11
N GLY A 340 3.56 -6.51 -0.17
CA GLY A 340 4.52 -6.97 0.84
C GLY A 340 4.10 -8.27 1.51
N PHE A 341 4.28 -8.30 2.82
CA PHE A 341 3.96 -9.44 3.67
C PHE A 341 2.47 -9.80 3.69
N ALA A 342 1.58 -8.87 3.31
CA ALA A 342 0.14 -9.13 3.25
C ALA A 342 -0.21 -10.27 2.29
N VAL A 343 0.49 -10.39 1.15
CA VAL A 343 0.26 -11.48 0.18
C VAL A 343 0.54 -12.85 0.80
N LEU A 344 1.60 -12.96 1.60
CA LEU A 344 1.96 -14.22 2.26
C LEU A 344 0.92 -14.62 3.30
N LEU A 345 0.42 -13.65 4.08
CA LEU A 345 -0.63 -13.89 5.07
C LEU A 345 -1.96 -14.25 4.43
N ALA A 346 -2.36 -13.53 3.38
CA ALA A 346 -3.54 -13.85 2.58
C ALA A 346 -3.51 -15.32 2.13
N ARG A 347 -2.38 -15.78 1.57
CA ARG A 347 -2.20 -17.18 1.14
C ARG A 347 -2.32 -18.17 2.30
N ASN A 348 -1.70 -17.88 3.45
CA ASN A 348 -1.76 -18.74 4.64
C ASN A 348 -3.17 -18.86 5.22
N GLU A 349 -3.94 -17.76 5.25
CA GLU A 349 -5.34 -17.77 5.70
C GLU A 349 -6.26 -18.61 4.78
N SER A 350 -5.81 -18.96 3.57
CA SER A 350 -6.52 -19.85 2.64
C SER A 350 -6.22 -21.34 2.82
N GLY A 351 -5.28 -21.72 3.68
CA GLY A 351 -4.79 -23.11 3.75
C GLY A 351 -3.92 -23.55 2.57
N CYS A 352 -3.62 -22.67 1.61
CA CYS A 352 -2.63 -22.91 0.56
C CYS A 352 -1.23 -22.76 1.16
N LYS A 353 -0.64 -23.88 1.63
CA LYS A 353 0.78 -23.91 2.02
C LYS A 353 1.64 -23.50 0.82
N SER A 354 2.55 -22.56 1.03
CA SER A 354 3.63 -22.28 0.08
C SER A 354 4.41 -23.58 -0.20
N PRO A 355 4.79 -23.85 -1.47
CA PRO A 355 5.76 -24.91 -1.73
C PRO A 355 7.05 -24.54 -0.98
N LYS A 356 7.57 -25.50 -0.21
CA LYS A 356 8.81 -25.36 0.56
C LYS A 356 10.01 -25.13 -0.34
#